data_AF-A0A143WXZ4-F1
#
_entry.id   AF-A0A143WXZ4-F1
#
_cell.length_a   1.000
_cell.length_b   1.000
_cell.length_c   1.000
_cell.angle_alpha   90.00
_cell.angle_beta   90.00
_cell.angle_gamma   90.00
#
_symmetry.space_group_name_H-M   'P 1'
#
loop_
_entity.id
_entity.type
_entity.pdbx_description
1 polymer ?
#
loop_
_entity_poly.entity_id
_entity_poly.type
_entity_poly.pdbx_seq_one_letter_code
_entity_poly.pdbx_strand_id
1 'polypeptide(L)' 'MTDQQMEIHIKEASSSLEAEGLYMTASEKENLRKAMRGELSFSDLVAHYVAVAKELGAKYA' A
#
# COMPACT_ATOMS: atom_id res chain seq x y z
N MET A 1 13.99 -9.29 -8.18
CA MET A 1 12.65 -9.07 -8.75
C MET A 1 12.76 -7.99 -9.80
N THR A 2 12.13 -8.16 -10.97
CA THR A 2 12.14 -7.14 -12.03
C THR A 2 10.97 -6.17 -11.88
N ASP A 3 11.04 -5.00 -12.50
CA ASP A 3 9.93 -4.02 -12.51
C ASP A 3 8.63 -4.62 -13.04
N GLN A 4 8.73 -5.45 -14.07
CA GLN A 4 7.57 -6.15 -14.63
C GLN A 4 6.94 -7.13 -13.63
N GLN A 5 7.74 -7.85 -12.85
CA GLN A 5 7.25 -8.75 -11.80
C GLN A 5 6.57 -7.97 -10.66
N MET A 6 7.12 -6.81 -10.29
CA MET A 6 6.50 -5.93 -9.29
C MET A 6 5.11 -5.44 -9.73
N GLU A 7 4.98 -4.98 -10.97
CA GLU A 7 3.68 -4.51 -11.48
C GLU A 7 2.65 -5.64 -11.57
N ILE A 8 3.07 -6.87 -11.85
CA ILE A 8 2.19 -8.04 -11.81
C ILE A 8 1.64 -8.23 -10.39
N HIS A 9 2.50 -8.24 -9.37
CA HIS A 9 2.07 -8.41 -7.98
C HIS A 9 1.17 -7.27 -7.49
N ILE A 10 1.47 -6.02 -7.86
CA ILE A 10 0.61 -4.88 -7.52
C ILE A 10 -0.76 -5.00 -8.19
N LYS A 11 -0.79 -5.46 -9.45
CA LYS A 11 -2.04 -5.69 -10.17
C LYS A 11 -2.86 -6.80 -9.53
N GLU A 12 -2.24 -7.92 -9.18
CA GLU A 12 -2.91 -9.03 -8.48
C GLU A 12 -3.52 -8.57 -7.15
N ALA A 13 -2.73 -7.87 -6.32
CA ALA A 13 -3.21 -7.31 -5.06
C ALA A 13 -4.37 -6.32 -5.25
N SER A 14 -4.26 -5.45 -6.27
CA SER A 14 -5.32 -4.51 -6.62
C SER A 14 -6.60 -5.24 -7.05
N SER A 15 -6.49 -6.25 -7.90
CA SER A 15 -7.65 -7.03 -8.37
C SER A 15 -8.33 -7.83 -7.26
N SER A 16 -7.56 -8.34 -6.29
CA SER A 16 -8.14 -8.98 -5.09
C SER A 16 -8.94 -7.99 -4.25
N LEU A 17 -8.44 -6.78 -4.05
CA LEU A 17 -9.15 -5.73 -3.32
C LEU A 17 -10.41 -5.26 -4.08
N GLU A 18 -10.32 -5.12 -5.40
CA GLU A 18 -11.44 -4.73 -6.25
C GLU A 18 -12.59 -5.74 -6.18
N ALA A 19 -12.29 -7.04 -6.03
CA ALA A 19 -13.31 -8.08 -5.83
C ALA A 19 -14.11 -7.89 -4.54
N GLU A 20 -13.54 -7.22 -3.54
CA GLU A 20 -14.18 -6.86 -2.26
C GLU A 20 -14.76 -5.43 -2.26
N GLY A 21 -14.72 -4.73 -3.41
CA GLY A 21 -15.18 -3.34 -3.54
C GLY A 21 -14.21 -2.32 -2.94
N LEU A 22 -12.97 -2.73 -2.66
CA LEU A 22 -11.89 -1.89 -2.15
C LEU A 22 -10.95 -1.47 -3.29
N TYR A 23 -10.29 -0.34 -3.14
CA TYR A 23 -9.36 0.17 -4.16
C TYR A 23 -8.07 0.65 -3.53
N MET A 24 -6.95 0.23 -4.12
CA MET A 24 -5.66 0.79 -3.79
C MET A 24 -5.51 2.19 -4.37
N THR A 25 -5.20 3.15 -3.50
CA THR A 25 -4.75 4.48 -3.87
C THR A 25 -3.40 4.44 -4.59
N ALA A 26 -3.08 5.53 -5.30
CA ALA A 26 -1.77 5.68 -5.93
C ALA A 26 -0.63 5.63 -4.91
N SER A 27 -0.84 6.15 -3.69
CA SER A 27 0.17 6.13 -2.63
C SER A 27 0.41 4.72 -2.11
N GLU A 28 -0.63 3.91 -1.94
CA GLU A 28 -0.49 2.51 -1.49
C GLU A 28 0.27 1.67 -2.53
N LYS A 29 -0.01 1.89 -3.83
CA LYS A 29 0.74 1.24 -4.92
C LYS A 29 2.22 1.63 -4.89
N GLU A 30 2.53 2.90 -4.68
CA GLU A 30 3.93 3.34 -4.58
C GLU A 30 4.63 2.81 -3.33
N ASN A 31 3.93 2.75 -2.19
CA ASN A 31 4.46 2.16 -0.97
C ASN A 31 4.79 0.66 -1.16
N LEU A 32 3.97 -0.09 -1.90
CA LEU A 32 4.29 -1.47 -2.27
C LEU A 32 5.53 -1.55 -3.16
N ARG A 33 5.70 -0.66 -4.14
CA ARG A 33 6.92 -0.61 -4.96
C ARG A 33 8.16 -0.37 -4.12
N LYS A 34 8.11 0.61 -3.21
CA LYS A 34 9.22 0.91 -2.30
C LYS A 34 9.55 -0.29 -1.41
N ALA A 35 8.53 -0.96 -0.87
CA ALA A 35 8.73 -2.17 -0.08
C ALA A 35 9.38 -3.30 -0.88
N MET A 36 8.92 -3.53 -2.11
CA MET A 36 9.47 -4.52 -3.03
C MET A 36 10.90 -4.21 -3.50
N ARG A 37 11.26 -2.92 -3.59
CA ARG A 37 12.64 -2.44 -3.85
C ARG A 37 13.53 -2.44 -2.61
N GLY A 38 12.98 -2.70 -1.42
CA GLY A 38 13.71 -2.62 -0.15
C GLY A 38 13.98 -1.19 0.35
N GLU A 39 13.33 -0.19 -0.25
CA GLU A 39 13.40 1.22 0.15
C GLU A 39 12.53 1.53 1.37
N LEU A 40 11.64 0.59 1.75
CA LEU A 40 10.69 0.77 2.84
C LEU A 40 10.47 -0.57 3.54
N SER A 41 10.71 -0.63 4.84
CA SER A 41 10.55 -1.87 5.61
C SER A 41 9.09 -2.13 5.95
N PHE A 42 8.76 -3.37 6.33
CA PHE A 42 7.42 -3.68 6.85
C PHE A 42 7.05 -2.80 8.06
N SER A 43 8.01 -2.52 8.94
CA SER A 43 7.82 -1.62 10.09
C SER A 43 7.50 -0.19 9.66
N ASP A 44 8.13 0.31 8.59
CA ASP A 44 7.84 1.65 8.05
C ASP A 44 6.44 1.72 7.45
N LEU A 45 5.99 0.67 6.75
CA LEU A 45 4.61 0.57 6.24
C LEU A 45 3.59 0.65 7.37
N VAL A 46 3.79 -0.17 8.42
CA VAL A 46 2.88 -0.20 9.57
C VAL A 46 2.84 1.15 10.26
N ALA A 47 3.99 1.78 10.50
CA ALA A 47 4.06 3.10 11.11
C ALA A 47 3.31 4.15 10.28
N HIS A 48 3.47 4.12 8.96
CA HIS A 48 2.80 5.04 8.04
C HIS A 48 1.27 4.88 8.10
N TYR A 49 0.75 3.65 7.96
CA TYR A 49 -0.70 3.42 8.00
C TYR A 49 -1.32 3.72 9.37
N VAL A 50 -0.61 3.46 10.47
CA VAL A 50 -1.06 3.83 11.81
C VAL A 50 -1.13 5.35 11.97
N ALA A 51 -0.17 6.10 11.42
CA ALA A 51 -0.21 7.56 11.45
C ALA A 51 -1.42 8.10 10.69
N VAL A 52 -1.67 7.60 9.47
CA VAL A 52 -2.85 7.98 8.66
C VAL A 52 -4.16 7.66 9.40
N ALA A 53 -4.26 6.49 10.03
CA ALA A 53 -5.44 6.12 10.80
C ALA A 53 -5.68 7.06 12.00
N LYS A 54 -4.62 7.49 12.69
CA LYS A 54 -4.72 8.48 13.78
C LYS A 54 -5.17 9.85 13.29
N GLU A 55 -4.63 10.31 12.16
CA GLU A 55 -5.04 11.59 11.55
C GLU A 55 -6.51 11.58 11.13
N LEU A 56 -6.95 10.49 10.49
CA LEU A 56 -8.36 10.30 10.14
C LEU A 56 -9.24 10.28 11.40
N GLY A 57 -8.85 9.49 12.41
CA GLY A 57 -9.57 9.43 13.69
C GLY A 57 -9.69 10.81 14.34
N ALA A 58 -8.61 11.59 14.37
CA ALA A 58 -8.62 12.95 14.93
C ALA A 58 -9.47 13.94 14.13
N LYS A 59 -9.58 13.75 12.80
CA LYS A 59 -10.37 14.63 11.93
C LYS A 59 -11.88 14.38 12.03
N TYR A 60 -12.29 13.16 12.38
CA TYR A 60 -13.68 12.72 12.38
C TYR A 60 -14.22 12.36 13.79
N ALA A 61 -13.44 12.61 14.86
CA ALA A 61 -13.87 12.51 16.25
C ALA A 61 -14.45 13.85 16.76
#